data_AF-A0A1H0E0B8-F1
#
_entry.id   AF-A0A1H0E0B8-F1
#
_cell.length_a   1.000
_cell.length_b   1.000
_cell.length_c   1.000
_cell.angle_alpha   90.00
_cell.angle_beta   90.00
_cell.angle_gamma   90.00
#
_symmetry.space_group_name_H-M   'P 1'
#
loop_
_entity.id
_entity.type
_entity.pdbx_description
1 polymer ?
#
loop_
_entity_poly.entity_id
_entity_poly.type
_entity_poly.pdbx_seq_one_letter_code
_entity_poly.pdbx_strand_id
1 'polypeptide(L)'
;MARRPKNRWPADWFIGDSVVSFSPAVASRIGNWWHANIFVPFGITPLEFGRRLVADLDRQDHVEFLSFDYRYKRVSVMLKGMAGNTLVYLAGHTLSLAPQDEHAEVDLLSVDDDHQGQGIGATLISNLVELARTVGARKVVLKAGLEAGPYVWLKFGFFPTDEEWEKIKAPIRSKLDGLGKMVSDEARTRIDAALASSKGRAIAIIAAEEDLVMSKPIFDAPPRDVPLGRALLADSGIGWYGELDFGDSAAMSIYKDCVERNRARRPE
;
A
#
# COMPACT_ATOMS: atom_id res chain seq x y z
N MET A 1 -9.30 -10.38 48.08
CA MET A 1 -9.16 -10.83 46.67
C MET A 1 -10.05 -9.97 45.78
N ALA A 2 -9.48 -9.06 44.99
CA ALA A 2 -10.26 -8.27 44.04
C ALA A 2 -10.79 -9.18 42.91
N ARG A 3 -12.10 -9.14 42.65
CA ARG A 3 -12.72 -9.87 41.53
C ARG A 3 -12.06 -9.43 40.23
N ARG A 4 -11.48 -10.37 39.48
CA ARG A 4 -10.98 -10.10 38.12
C ARG A 4 -12.10 -9.45 37.31
N PRO A 5 -11.85 -8.34 36.59
CA PRO A 5 -12.87 -7.73 35.76
C PRO A 5 -13.38 -8.76 34.75
N LYS A 6 -14.70 -8.91 34.67
CA LYS A 6 -15.36 -9.68 33.60
C LYS A 6 -14.89 -9.10 32.26
N ASN A 7 -14.63 -9.97 31.28
CA ASN A 7 -14.34 -9.54 29.91
C ASN A 7 -15.40 -8.52 29.46
N ARG A 8 -14.97 -7.39 28.89
CA ARG A 8 -15.89 -6.37 28.37
C ARG A 8 -16.39 -6.67 26.96
N TRP A 9 -15.97 -7.80 26.39
CA TRP A 9 -16.18 -8.16 24.99
C TRP A 9 -16.72 -9.60 24.87
N PRO A 10 -17.54 -9.90 23.84
CA PRO A 10 -18.01 -11.25 23.54
C PRO A 10 -16.91 -12.16 23.00
N ALA A 11 -16.61 -13.26 23.71
CA ALA A 11 -15.50 -14.18 23.38
C ALA A 11 -15.54 -14.75 21.95
N ASP A 12 -16.75 -14.86 21.40
CA ASP A 12 -17.08 -15.36 20.07
C ASP A 12 -16.66 -14.43 18.93
N TRP A 13 -16.29 -13.17 19.20
CA TRP A 13 -15.78 -12.24 18.16
C TRP A 13 -14.47 -12.68 17.50
N PHE A 14 -13.71 -13.58 18.14
CA PHE A 14 -12.45 -14.11 17.62
C PHE A 14 -12.56 -15.60 17.30
N ILE A 15 -13.77 -16.07 17.00
CA ILE A 15 -13.99 -17.36 16.34
C ILE A 15 -13.85 -17.09 14.85
N GLY A 16 -12.81 -17.67 14.24
CA GLY A 16 -12.60 -17.58 12.81
C GLY A 16 -13.69 -18.28 12.00
N ASP A 17 -13.80 -17.93 10.73
CA ASP A 17 -14.63 -18.60 9.73
C ASP A 17 -13.78 -18.94 8.50
N SER A 18 -14.42 -19.24 7.36
CA SER A 18 -13.68 -19.51 6.12
C SER A 18 -12.89 -18.30 5.61
N VAL A 19 -13.30 -17.07 5.97
CA VAL A 19 -12.71 -15.82 5.51
C VAL A 19 -11.70 -15.26 6.50
N VAL A 20 -11.93 -15.41 7.81
CA VAL A 20 -11.10 -14.77 8.85
C VAL A 20 -10.53 -15.80 9.82
N SER A 21 -9.24 -15.72 10.10
CA SER A 21 -8.57 -16.51 11.15
C SER A 21 -7.69 -15.65 12.06
N PHE A 22 -7.29 -16.22 13.18
CA PHE A 22 -6.48 -15.55 14.21
C PHE A 22 -5.32 -16.44 14.62
N SER A 23 -4.09 -15.95 14.42
CA SER A 23 -2.87 -16.70 14.68
C SER A 23 -1.82 -15.78 15.32
N PRO A 24 -1.47 -15.97 16.60
CA PRO A 24 -1.91 -17.02 17.53
C PRO A 24 -3.33 -16.80 18.10
N ALA A 25 -3.82 -17.78 18.85
CA ALA A 25 -5.11 -17.69 19.56
C ALA A 25 -5.21 -16.44 20.46
N VAL A 26 -6.40 -15.83 20.48
CA VAL A 26 -6.62 -14.51 21.05
C VAL A 26 -6.88 -14.57 22.56
N ALA A 27 -5.94 -14.02 23.34
CA ALA A 27 -6.10 -13.88 24.79
C ALA A 27 -7.08 -12.76 25.18
N SER A 28 -7.67 -12.85 26.38
CA SER A 28 -8.65 -11.85 26.89
C SER A 28 -8.18 -10.40 26.85
N ARG A 29 -6.87 -10.16 26.99
CA ARG A 29 -6.26 -8.82 26.88
C ARG A 29 -6.42 -8.21 25.48
N ILE A 30 -6.33 -9.03 24.43
CA ILE A 30 -6.45 -8.60 23.03
C ILE A 30 -7.90 -8.24 22.74
N GLY A 31 -8.86 -9.08 23.13
CA GLY A 31 -10.26 -8.74 22.91
C GLY A 31 -10.73 -7.51 23.71
N ASN A 32 -10.21 -7.31 24.94
CA ASN A 32 -10.47 -6.07 25.69
C ASN A 32 -9.84 -4.85 24.99
N TRP A 33 -8.63 -5.00 24.42
CA TRP A 33 -7.98 -3.96 23.65
C TRP A 33 -8.78 -3.62 22.39
N TRP A 34 -9.22 -4.62 21.61
CA TRP A 34 -10.05 -4.42 20.43
C TRP A 34 -11.34 -3.69 20.78
N HIS A 35 -12.02 -4.17 21.82
CA HIS A 35 -13.26 -3.55 22.28
C HIS A 35 -13.06 -2.06 22.61
N ALA A 36 -11.99 -1.73 23.34
CA ALA A 36 -11.72 -0.35 23.74
C ALA A 36 -11.26 0.56 22.59
N ASN A 37 -10.49 0.06 21.62
CA ASN A 37 -9.81 0.89 20.62
C ASN A 37 -10.47 0.86 19.24
N ILE A 38 -11.27 -0.17 18.93
CA ILE A 38 -11.90 -0.33 17.61
C ILE A 38 -13.41 -0.40 17.73
N PHE A 39 -13.95 -1.28 18.58
CA PHE A 39 -15.40 -1.46 18.67
C PHE A 39 -16.11 -0.28 19.33
N VAL A 40 -15.67 0.18 20.50
CA VAL A 40 -16.31 1.31 21.19
C VAL A 40 -16.29 2.59 20.35
N PRO A 41 -15.18 2.97 19.68
CA PRO A 41 -15.15 4.18 18.87
C PRO A 41 -15.84 4.04 17.50
N PHE A 42 -15.74 2.86 16.85
CA PHE A 42 -16.11 2.71 15.43
C PHE A 42 -17.15 1.62 15.15
N GLY A 43 -17.53 0.81 16.14
CA GLY A 43 -18.51 -0.26 16.00
C GLY A 43 -18.05 -1.47 15.18
N ILE A 44 -16.74 -1.63 14.95
CA ILE A 44 -16.19 -2.67 14.07
C ILE A 44 -15.75 -3.90 14.88
N THR A 45 -16.27 -5.08 14.52
CA THR A 45 -15.81 -6.38 15.05
C THR A 45 -14.60 -6.89 14.26
N PRO A 46 -13.80 -7.83 14.80
CA PRO A 46 -12.67 -8.40 14.05
C PRO A 46 -13.08 -9.05 12.73
N LEU A 47 -14.24 -9.73 12.72
CA LEU A 47 -14.78 -10.35 11.51
C LEU A 47 -15.15 -9.32 10.45
N GLU A 48 -15.87 -8.25 10.86
CA GLU A 48 -16.22 -7.15 9.97
C GLU A 48 -14.97 -6.43 9.43
N PHE A 49 -13.95 -6.23 10.28
CA PHE A 49 -12.67 -5.67 9.87
C PHE A 49 -12.01 -6.48 8.76
N GLY A 50 -11.90 -7.80 8.94
CA GLY A 50 -11.31 -8.70 7.94
C GLY A 50 -12.10 -8.68 6.63
N ARG A 51 -13.43 -8.79 6.71
CA ARG A 51 -14.30 -8.80 5.52
C ARG A 51 -14.23 -7.50 4.72
N ARG A 52 -14.12 -6.34 5.39
CA ARG A 52 -13.93 -5.06 4.69
C ARG A 52 -12.65 -5.01 3.88
N LEU A 53 -11.57 -5.63 4.36
CA LEU A 53 -10.28 -5.62 3.65
C LEU A 53 -10.31 -6.42 2.35
N VAL A 54 -11.17 -7.42 2.25
CA VAL A 54 -11.33 -8.26 1.04
C VAL A 54 -12.67 -8.06 0.33
N ALA A 55 -13.39 -6.97 0.67
CA ALA A 55 -14.67 -6.66 0.02
C ALA A 55 -14.50 -6.51 -1.50
N ASP A 56 -15.54 -6.90 -2.23
CA ASP A 56 -15.63 -6.84 -3.69
C ASP A 56 -14.54 -7.62 -4.44
N LEU A 57 -13.88 -8.58 -3.80
CA LEU A 57 -13.03 -9.57 -4.47
C LEU A 57 -13.85 -10.86 -4.69
N ASP A 58 -13.80 -11.40 -5.90
CA ASP A 58 -14.49 -12.64 -6.28
C ASP A 58 -13.49 -13.81 -6.27
N ARG A 59 -12.99 -14.12 -5.08
CA ARG A 59 -11.92 -15.10 -4.86
C ARG A 59 -12.18 -15.86 -3.57
N GLN A 60 -11.43 -16.95 -3.37
CA GLN A 60 -11.39 -17.62 -2.07
C GLN A 60 -10.48 -16.82 -1.14
N ASP A 61 -11.02 -15.74 -0.59
CA ASP A 61 -10.28 -14.75 0.18
C ASP A 61 -10.17 -15.15 1.65
N HIS A 62 -8.98 -14.93 2.19
CA HIS A 62 -8.66 -15.22 3.57
C HIS A 62 -7.87 -14.08 4.20
N VAL A 63 -8.24 -13.71 5.42
CA VAL A 63 -7.60 -12.70 6.26
C VAL A 63 -7.15 -13.34 7.57
N GLU A 64 -5.85 -13.39 7.78
CA GLU A 64 -5.22 -13.90 8.99
C GLU A 64 -4.75 -12.72 9.85
N PHE A 65 -5.29 -12.59 11.06
CA PHE A 65 -4.77 -11.65 12.06
C PHE A 65 -3.45 -12.20 12.64
N LEU A 66 -2.34 -11.56 12.29
CA LEU A 66 -0.98 -11.99 12.63
C LEU A 66 -0.54 -11.49 14.01
N SER A 67 -0.88 -10.25 14.35
CA SER A 67 -0.42 -9.66 15.60
C SER A 67 -1.32 -8.57 16.12
N PHE A 68 -1.35 -8.44 17.44
CA PHE A 68 -2.01 -7.36 18.18
C PHE A 68 -0.99 -6.76 19.14
N ASP A 69 -0.40 -5.65 18.75
CA ASP A 69 0.51 -4.92 19.62
C ASP A 69 -0.28 -3.91 20.45
N TYR A 70 -0.72 -4.33 21.63
CA TYR A 70 -1.49 -3.46 22.52
C TYR A 70 -0.65 -2.29 23.09
N ARG A 71 0.69 -2.38 23.07
CA ARG A 71 1.58 -1.33 23.60
C ARG A 71 1.67 -0.18 22.61
N TYR A 72 1.83 -0.50 21.33
CA TYR A 72 1.87 0.49 20.25
C TYR A 72 0.49 0.72 19.61
N LYS A 73 -0.55 0.04 20.11
CA LYS A 73 -1.91 0.05 19.57
C LYS A 73 -1.95 -0.29 18.08
N ARG A 74 -1.25 -1.36 17.69
CA ARG A 74 -1.20 -1.84 16.31
C ARG A 74 -1.93 -3.17 16.14
N VAL A 75 -2.52 -3.36 14.98
CA VAL A 75 -2.99 -4.66 14.51
C VAL A 75 -2.44 -4.92 13.11
N SER A 76 -1.90 -6.11 12.90
CA SER A 76 -1.38 -6.54 11.59
C SER A 76 -2.15 -7.73 11.07
N VAL A 77 -2.43 -7.71 9.78
CA VAL A 77 -3.18 -8.75 9.06
C VAL A 77 -2.46 -9.15 7.78
N MET A 78 -2.63 -10.40 7.40
CA MET A 78 -2.22 -10.94 6.10
C MET A 78 -3.47 -11.35 5.33
N LEU A 79 -3.53 -10.99 4.05
CA LEU A 79 -4.61 -11.30 3.14
C LEU A 79 -4.08 -12.19 2.02
N LYS A 80 -4.85 -13.22 1.67
CA LYS A 80 -4.55 -14.15 0.58
C LYS A 80 -5.82 -14.38 -0.22
N GLY A 81 -5.73 -14.35 -1.54
CA GLY A 81 -6.82 -14.74 -2.42
C GLY A 81 -6.40 -15.91 -3.29
N MET A 82 -7.23 -16.94 -3.36
CA MET A 82 -6.97 -18.13 -4.18
C MET A 82 -7.98 -18.25 -5.33
N ALA A 83 -7.52 -18.76 -6.47
CA ALA A 83 -8.34 -19.25 -7.58
C ALA A 83 -8.02 -20.75 -7.78
N GLY A 84 -8.86 -21.62 -7.20
CA GLY A 84 -8.51 -23.04 -7.05
C GLY A 84 -7.26 -23.20 -6.18
N ASN A 85 -6.20 -23.77 -6.73
CA ASN A 85 -4.92 -23.96 -6.03
C ASN A 85 -3.89 -22.86 -6.31
N THR A 86 -4.24 -21.87 -7.13
CA THR A 86 -3.34 -20.77 -7.49
C THR A 86 -3.50 -19.60 -6.53
N LEU A 87 -2.39 -19.15 -5.95
CA LEU A 87 -2.35 -17.91 -5.17
C LEU A 87 -2.42 -16.72 -6.12
N VAL A 88 -3.53 -15.98 -6.07
CA VAL A 88 -3.79 -14.83 -6.94
C VAL A 88 -3.16 -13.57 -6.38
N TYR A 89 -3.23 -13.38 -5.07
CA TYR A 89 -2.63 -12.23 -4.42
C TYR A 89 -2.20 -12.54 -2.99
N LEU A 90 -1.22 -11.76 -2.51
CA LEU A 90 -0.77 -11.72 -1.14
C LEU A 90 -0.62 -10.25 -0.72
N ALA A 91 -1.28 -9.85 0.37
CA ALA A 91 -1.18 -8.50 0.91
C ALA A 91 -1.01 -8.50 2.42
N GLY A 92 -0.22 -7.56 2.94
CA GLY A 92 -0.01 -7.36 4.37
C GLY A 92 -0.35 -5.93 4.73
N HIS A 93 -1.14 -5.76 5.80
CA HIS A 93 -1.52 -4.44 6.29
C HIS A 93 -1.33 -4.34 7.78
N THR A 94 -0.86 -3.18 8.22
CA THR A 94 -0.79 -2.84 9.64
C THR A 94 -1.52 -1.54 9.90
N LEU A 95 -2.38 -1.53 10.92
CA LEU A 95 -3.10 -0.33 11.35
C LEU A 95 -2.57 0.12 12.70
N SER A 96 -2.14 1.38 12.79
CA SER A 96 -1.72 2.05 14.02
C SER A 96 -2.82 2.98 14.52
N LEU A 97 -3.23 2.80 15.77
CA LEU A 97 -4.28 3.59 16.46
C LEU A 97 -3.70 4.44 17.60
N ALA A 98 -2.39 4.69 17.58
CA ALA A 98 -1.76 5.59 18.53
C ALA A 98 -2.12 7.04 18.17
N PRO A 99 -2.66 7.88 19.07
CA PRO A 99 -3.16 9.22 18.73
C PRO A 99 -2.16 10.12 17.99
N GLN A 100 -0.87 9.99 18.29
CA GLN A 100 0.21 10.74 17.65
C GLN A 100 0.62 10.19 16.27
N ASP A 101 0.16 8.99 15.91
CA ASP A 101 0.63 8.21 14.77
C ASP A 101 -0.48 7.32 14.19
N GLU A 102 -1.68 7.89 14.00
CA GLU A 102 -2.84 7.21 13.43
C GLU A 102 -2.69 7.08 11.91
N HIS A 103 -2.21 5.92 11.47
CA HIS A 103 -1.98 5.60 10.05
C HIS A 103 -2.26 4.11 9.78
N ALA A 104 -2.48 3.79 8.51
CA ALA A 104 -2.38 2.42 8.02
C ALA A 104 -1.10 2.24 7.20
N GLU A 105 -0.56 1.04 7.14
CA GLU A 105 0.66 0.67 6.44
C GLU A 105 0.36 -0.44 5.43
N VAL A 106 0.88 -0.30 4.21
CA VAL A 106 0.95 -1.40 3.24
C VAL A 106 2.30 -2.08 3.45
N ASP A 107 2.29 -3.18 4.20
CA ASP A 107 3.49 -3.98 4.48
C ASP A 107 3.93 -4.76 3.24
N LEU A 108 2.94 -5.27 2.48
CA LEU A 108 3.14 -6.08 1.30
C LEU A 108 1.92 -5.94 0.37
N LEU A 109 2.16 -5.92 -0.93
CA LEU A 109 1.14 -6.16 -1.94
C LEU A 109 1.78 -6.83 -3.16
N SER A 110 1.30 -8.02 -3.49
CA SER A 110 1.69 -8.76 -4.68
C SER A 110 0.44 -9.36 -5.33
N VAL A 111 0.37 -9.28 -6.65
CA VAL A 111 -0.65 -9.91 -7.48
C VAL A 111 0.09 -10.74 -8.51
N ASP A 112 -0.32 -12.00 -8.62
CA ASP A 112 0.19 -12.95 -9.60
C ASP A 112 0.10 -12.37 -11.03
N ASP A 113 1.12 -12.62 -11.85
CA ASP A 113 1.30 -11.96 -13.15
C ASP A 113 0.11 -12.18 -14.08
N ASP A 114 -0.48 -13.38 -14.11
CA ASP A 114 -1.65 -13.72 -14.92
C ASP A 114 -2.92 -13.01 -14.47
N HIS A 115 -2.90 -12.45 -13.25
CA HIS A 115 -4.00 -11.75 -12.61
C HIS A 115 -3.77 -10.23 -12.52
N GLN A 116 -2.61 -9.73 -12.97
CA GLN A 116 -2.35 -8.31 -13.04
C GLN A 116 -3.25 -7.61 -14.08
N GLY A 117 -3.52 -6.33 -13.85
CA GLY A 117 -4.42 -5.54 -14.71
C GLY A 117 -5.92 -5.76 -14.47
N GLN A 118 -6.31 -6.75 -13.66
CA GLN A 118 -7.71 -7.06 -13.33
C GLN A 118 -8.29 -6.19 -12.18
N GLY A 119 -7.57 -5.15 -11.75
CA GLY A 119 -8.02 -4.24 -10.69
C GLY A 119 -7.95 -4.78 -9.26
N ILE A 120 -7.39 -5.98 -9.03
CA ILE A 120 -7.24 -6.60 -7.70
C ILE A 120 -6.45 -5.71 -6.73
N GLY A 121 -5.24 -5.29 -7.12
CA GLY A 121 -4.40 -4.43 -6.28
C GLY A 121 -5.07 -3.09 -5.95
N ALA A 122 -5.77 -2.49 -6.92
CA ALA A 122 -6.51 -1.25 -6.68
C ALA A 122 -7.68 -1.45 -5.69
N THR A 123 -8.33 -2.62 -5.73
CA THR A 123 -9.41 -2.97 -4.81
C THR A 123 -8.89 -3.15 -3.39
N LEU A 124 -7.81 -3.93 -3.22
CA LEU A 124 -7.17 -4.14 -1.91
C LEU A 124 -6.75 -2.81 -1.26
N ILE A 125 -6.14 -1.92 -2.04
CA ILE A 125 -5.77 -0.59 -1.55
C ILE A 125 -6.99 0.29 -1.27
N SER A 126 -8.06 0.17 -2.07
CA SER A 126 -9.32 0.87 -1.77
C SER A 126 -9.91 0.46 -0.44
N ASN A 127 -9.99 -0.84 -0.21
CA ASN A 127 -10.51 -1.43 1.02
C ASN A 127 -9.69 -0.98 2.24
N LEU A 128 -8.36 -0.96 2.13
CA LEU A 128 -7.49 -0.46 3.20
C LEU A 128 -7.73 1.03 3.46
N VAL A 129 -7.76 1.88 2.44
CA VAL A 129 -7.96 3.32 2.59
C VAL A 129 -9.32 3.62 3.21
N GLU A 130 -10.38 2.97 2.76
CA GLU A 130 -11.73 3.11 3.31
C GLU A 130 -11.80 2.69 4.78
N LEU A 131 -11.20 1.55 5.11
CA LEU A 131 -11.11 1.08 6.50
C LEU A 131 -10.30 2.04 7.37
N ALA A 132 -9.12 2.45 6.92
CA ALA A 132 -8.22 3.37 7.61
C ALA A 132 -8.93 4.69 7.93
N ARG A 133 -9.64 5.27 6.95
CA ARG A 133 -10.45 6.48 7.16
C ARG A 133 -11.57 6.25 8.19
N THR A 134 -12.24 5.10 8.12
CA THR A 134 -13.32 4.76 9.06
C THR A 134 -12.84 4.71 10.51
N VAL A 135 -11.61 4.23 10.73
CA VAL A 135 -11.00 4.15 12.06
C VAL A 135 -10.19 5.40 12.44
N GLY A 136 -10.35 6.50 11.71
CA GLY A 136 -9.74 7.79 12.05
C GLY A 136 -8.27 7.95 11.66
N ALA A 137 -7.67 7.01 10.93
CA ALA A 137 -6.33 7.20 10.39
C ALA A 137 -6.28 8.44 9.48
N ARG A 138 -5.14 9.13 9.47
CA ARG A 138 -4.96 10.36 8.67
C ARG A 138 -4.28 10.11 7.32
N LYS A 139 -3.60 8.97 7.20
CA LYS A 139 -2.83 8.61 6.01
C LYS A 139 -2.64 7.10 5.89
N VAL A 140 -2.28 6.66 4.69
CA VAL A 140 -1.67 5.34 4.45
C VAL A 140 -0.20 5.54 4.11
N VAL A 141 0.68 4.74 4.70
CA VAL A 141 2.12 4.75 4.43
C VAL A 141 2.57 3.43 3.80
N LEU A 142 3.69 3.46 3.08
CA LEU A 142 4.29 2.24 2.51
C LEU A 142 5.78 2.44 2.25
N LYS A 143 6.46 1.32 2.03
CA LYS A 143 7.79 1.27 1.42
C LYS A 143 7.69 0.82 -0.04
N ALA A 144 7.89 1.75 -0.97
CA ALA A 144 7.93 1.47 -2.39
C ALA A 144 9.34 1.02 -2.78
N GLY A 145 9.67 -0.26 -2.67
CA GLY A 145 11.04 -0.74 -2.92
C GLY A 145 11.19 -2.05 -3.70
N LEU A 146 10.08 -2.66 -4.13
CA LEU A 146 10.10 -3.90 -4.89
C LEU A 146 9.64 -3.66 -6.32
N GLU A 147 10.39 -4.20 -7.29
CA GLU A 147 10.05 -4.24 -8.72
C GLU A 147 9.55 -2.89 -9.27
N ALA A 148 8.28 -2.82 -9.69
CA ALA A 148 7.66 -1.64 -10.26
C ALA A 148 7.11 -0.66 -9.20
N GLY A 149 7.15 -1.02 -7.92
CA GLY A 149 6.58 -0.27 -6.80
C GLY A 149 6.93 1.22 -6.79
N PRO A 150 8.22 1.62 -6.88
CA PRO A 150 8.62 3.03 -6.89
C PRO A 150 7.97 3.89 -7.98
N TYR A 151 7.49 3.27 -9.05
CA TYR A 151 6.76 3.92 -10.14
C TYR A 151 5.24 3.77 -10.01
N VAL A 152 4.75 2.59 -9.64
CA VAL A 152 3.31 2.27 -9.58
C VAL A 152 2.61 3.05 -8.46
N TRP A 153 3.22 3.17 -7.28
CA TRP A 153 2.58 3.82 -6.14
C TRP A 153 2.27 5.30 -6.37
N LEU A 154 3.06 5.98 -7.20
CA LEU A 154 2.80 7.36 -7.61
C LEU A 154 1.47 7.51 -8.36
N LYS A 155 1.07 6.49 -9.13
CA LYS A 155 -0.22 6.46 -9.85
C LYS A 155 -1.40 6.33 -8.89
N PHE A 156 -1.17 5.85 -7.68
CA PHE A 156 -2.17 5.78 -6.60
C PHE A 156 -2.13 7.02 -5.69
N GLY A 157 -1.37 8.07 -6.04
CA GLY A 157 -1.27 9.29 -5.26
C GLY A 157 -0.38 9.18 -4.02
N PHE A 158 0.38 8.10 -3.86
CA PHE A 158 1.43 8.03 -2.85
C PHE A 158 2.64 8.82 -3.31
N PHE A 159 3.22 9.61 -2.44
CA PHE A 159 4.45 10.36 -2.73
C PHE A 159 5.49 10.11 -1.65
N PRO A 160 6.79 10.14 -1.98
CA PRO A 160 7.82 10.15 -0.97
C PRO A 160 7.69 11.39 -0.09
N THR A 161 8.09 11.27 1.17
CA THR A 161 8.25 12.45 2.02
C THR A 161 9.37 13.34 1.48
N ASP A 162 9.40 14.62 1.89
CA ASP A 162 10.49 15.53 1.49
C ASP A 162 11.88 14.96 1.91
N GLU A 163 11.98 14.26 3.04
CA GLU A 163 13.22 13.61 3.49
C GLU A 163 13.61 12.43 2.60
N GLU A 164 12.66 11.53 2.28
CA GLU A 164 12.91 10.37 1.43
C GLU A 164 13.25 10.77 0.00
N TRP A 165 12.66 11.86 -0.48
CA TRP A 165 12.95 12.43 -1.78
C TRP A 165 14.41 12.80 -1.94
N GLU A 166 15.01 13.47 -0.95
CA GLU A 166 16.43 13.82 -1.00
C GLU A 166 17.33 12.58 -1.09
N LYS A 167 16.93 11.46 -0.47
CA LYS A 167 17.70 10.21 -0.49
C LYS A 167 17.71 9.54 -1.87
N ILE A 168 16.63 9.65 -2.63
CA ILE A 168 16.48 8.93 -3.92
C ILE A 168 16.92 9.73 -5.15
N LYS A 169 17.20 11.04 -5.03
CA LYS A 169 17.66 11.88 -6.14
C LYS A 169 18.95 11.38 -6.79
N ALA A 170 19.95 10.99 -6.00
CA ALA A 170 21.26 10.62 -6.51
C ALA A 170 21.21 9.35 -7.39
N PRO A 171 20.54 8.26 -6.98
CA PRO A 171 20.32 7.12 -7.87
C PRO A 171 19.54 7.46 -9.16
N ILE A 172 18.50 8.30 -9.07
CA ILE A 172 17.73 8.73 -10.25
C ILE A 172 18.64 9.49 -11.23
N ARG A 173 19.47 10.41 -10.73
CA ARG A 173 20.43 11.15 -11.56
C ARG A 173 21.46 10.23 -12.21
N SER A 174 22.01 9.28 -11.45
CA SER A 174 22.94 8.27 -11.98
C SER A 174 22.32 7.48 -13.14
N LYS A 175 21.07 7.04 -12.98
CA LYS A 175 20.33 6.34 -14.06
C LYS A 175 20.09 7.26 -15.26
N LEU A 176 19.68 8.51 -15.04
CA LEU A 176 19.46 9.50 -16.10
C LEU A 176 20.73 9.77 -16.91
N ASP A 177 21.88 9.87 -16.24
CA ASP A 177 23.19 10.05 -16.89
C ASP A 177 23.60 8.80 -17.67
N GLY A 178 23.32 7.61 -17.13
CA GLY A 178 23.56 6.34 -17.83
C GLY A 178 22.74 6.14 -19.10
N LEU A 179 21.53 6.72 -19.19
CA LEU A 179 20.71 6.70 -20.41
C LEU A 179 21.26 7.63 -21.50
N GLY A 180 22.04 8.66 -21.13
CA GLY A 180 22.74 9.55 -22.06
C GLY A 180 21.82 10.14 -23.15
N LYS A 181 22.22 9.97 -24.42
CA LYS A 181 21.54 10.54 -25.60
C LYS A 181 20.17 9.92 -25.92
N MET A 182 19.75 8.89 -25.18
CA MET A 182 18.42 8.31 -25.33
C MET A 182 17.33 9.21 -24.76
N VAL A 183 17.72 10.17 -23.92
CA VAL A 183 16.80 11.14 -23.31
C VAL A 183 16.90 12.45 -24.09
N SER A 184 15.75 12.99 -24.48
CA SER A 184 15.67 14.30 -25.13
C SER A 184 16.15 15.42 -24.21
N ASP A 185 16.69 16.50 -24.76
CA ASP A 185 17.14 17.64 -23.97
C ASP A 185 15.97 18.28 -23.20
N GLU A 186 14.77 18.27 -23.79
CA GLU A 186 13.55 18.74 -23.15
C GLU A 186 13.16 17.88 -21.93
N ALA A 187 13.17 16.55 -22.05
CA ALA A 187 12.87 15.66 -20.93
C ALA A 187 13.93 15.78 -19.83
N ARG A 188 15.22 15.82 -20.20
CA ARG A 188 16.32 16.01 -19.24
C ARG A 188 16.15 17.31 -18.46
N THR A 189 15.82 18.42 -19.13
CA THR A 189 15.59 19.71 -18.48
C THR A 189 14.44 19.65 -17.45
N ARG A 190 13.32 19.00 -17.80
CA ARG A 190 12.20 18.82 -16.86
C ARG A 190 12.58 17.96 -15.66
N ILE A 191 13.30 16.88 -15.89
CA ILE A 191 13.76 15.98 -14.82
C ILE A 191 14.77 16.68 -13.91
N ASP A 192 15.71 17.44 -14.46
CA ASP A 192 16.68 18.20 -13.66
C ASP A 192 15.98 19.27 -12.80
N ALA A 193 14.97 19.94 -13.33
CA ALA A 193 14.13 20.86 -12.55
C ALA A 193 13.38 20.13 -11.42
N ALA A 194 12.86 18.93 -11.67
CA ALA A 194 12.22 18.11 -10.64
C ALA A 194 13.23 17.71 -9.54
N LEU A 195 14.42 17.25 -9.92
CA LEU A 195 15.50 16.88 -9.00
C LEU A 195 16.03 18.07 -8.18
N ALA A 196 15.92 19.30 -8.69
CA ALA A 196 16.27 20.51 -7.95
C ALA A 196 15.25 20.89 -6.87
N SER A 197 14.00 20.43 -6.97
CA SER A 197 12.96 20.68 -5.97
C SER A 197 13.24 19.95 -4.67
N SER A 198 13.01 20.60 -3.53
CA SER A 198 13.03 19.97 -2.20
C SER A 198 11.73 19.23 -1.84
N LYS A 199 10.74 19.24 -2.75
CA LYS A 199 9.42 18.66 -2.51
C LYS A 199 9.31 17.26 -3.09
N GLY A 200 8.93 16.30 -2.25
CA GLY A 200 8.78 14.90 -2.66
C GLY A 200 7.79 14.70 -3.80
N ARG A 201 6.75 15.54 -3.90
CA ARG A 201 5.80 15.54 -5.02
C ARG A 201 6.42 15.82 -6.39
N ALA A 202 7.63 16.41 -6.46
CA ALA A 202 8.31 16.66 -7.73
C ALA A 202 8.60 15.37 -8.50
N ILE A 203 8.65 14.21 -7.82
CA ILE A 203 8.76 12.90 -8.45
C ILE A 203 7.65 12.62 -9.49
N ALA A 204 6.47 13.25 -9.34
CA ALA A 204 5.37 13.13 -10.29
C ALA A 204 5.74 13.61 -11.70
N ILE A 205 6.60 14.62 -11.80
CA ILE A 205 7.12 15.13 -13.09
C ILE A 205 7.91 14.02 -13.78
N ILE A 206 8.79 13.34 -13.04
CA ILE A 206 9.60 12.24 -13.55
C ILE A 206 8.71 11.07 -13.96
N ALA A 207 7.72 10.71 -13.14
CA ALA A 207 6.80 9.61 -13.41
C ALA A 207 5.92 9.84 -14.65
N ALA A 208 5.67 11.10 -15.02
CA ALA A 208 4.89 11.50 -16.18
C ALA A 208 5.68 11.44 -17.50
N GLU A 209 6.99 11.18 -17.47
CA GLU A 209 7.79 11.07 -18.70
C GLU A 209 7.48 9.76 -19.43
N GLU A 210 6.80 9.88 -20.59
CA GLU A 210 6.33 8.76 -21.41
C GLU A 210 7.28 8.37 -22.54
N ASP A 211 8.29 9.21 -22.83
CA ASP A 211 9.30 8.94 -23.86
C ASP A 211 9.92 7.55 -23.65
N LEU A 212 9.94 6.74 -24.71
CA LEU A 212 10.45 5.38 -24.62
C LEU A 212 11.98 5.36 -24.62
N VAL A 213 12.54 4.60 -23.68
CA VAL A 213 13.98 4.33 -23.60
C VAL A 213 14.23 2.84 -23.36
N MET A 214 15.28 2.32 -23.98
CA MET A 214 15.81 0.99 -23.69
C MET A 214 16.42 0.97 -22.28
N SER A 215 15.77 0.28 -21.36
CA SER A 215 16.24 0.13 -19.98
C SER A 215 16.44 -1.35 -19.66
N LYS A 216 17.51 -1.65 -18.92
CA LYS A 216 17.72 -2.95 -18.27
C LYS A 216 17.13 -2.90 -16.86
N PRO A 217 16.11 -3.71 -16.54
CA PRO A 217 15.61 -3.86 -15.17
C PRO A 217 16.65 -4.48 -14.24
N ILE A 218 16.46 -4.31 -12.93
CA ILE A 218 17.42 -4.81 -11.94
C ILE A 218 17.31 -6.31 -11.70
N PHE A 219 16.12 -6.88 -11.87
CA PHE A 219 15.84 -8.29 -11.56
C PHE A 219 16.15 -9.22 -12.75
N ASP A 220 17.38 -9.16 -13.27
CA ASP A 220 17.93 -10.03 -14.34
C ASP A 220 17.01 -10.26 -15.55
N ALA A 221 16.13 -9.30 -15.83
CA ALA A 221 15.30 -9.30 -17.01
C ALA A 221 16.09 -8.74 -18.22
N PRO A 222 15.75 -9.16 -19.46
CA PRO A 222 16.35 -8.59 -20.65
C PRO A 222 16.04 -7.08 -20.75
N PRO A 223 16.93 -6.30 -21.41
CA PRO A 223 16.63 -4.93 -21.77
C PRO A 223 15.34 -4.83 -22.58
N ARG A 224 14.59 -3.75 -22.35
CA ARG A 224 13.30 -3.50 -23.00
C ARG A 224 13.01 -2.01 -23.09
N ASP A 225 12.17 -1.64 -24.06
CA ASP A 225 11.64 -0.28 -24.15
C ASP A 225 10.59 -0.06 -23.05
N VAL A 226 10.79 1.01 -22.28
CA VAL A 226 9.87 1.44 -21.22
C VAL A 226 9.78 2.96 -21.21
N PRO A 227 8.68 3.53 -20.66
CA PRO A 227 8.62 4.95 -20.38
C PRO A 227 9.81 5.41 -19.54
N LEU A 228 10.37 6.58 -19.85
CA LEU A 228 11.51 7.17 -19.16
C LEU A 228 11.27 7.27 -17.65
N GLY A 229 10.07 7.69 -17.23
CA GLY A 229 9.71 7.73 -15.81
C GLY A 229 9.80 6.36 -15.14
N ARG A 230 9.44 5.28 -15.84
CA ARG A 230 9.60 3.92 -15.34
C ARG A 230 11.07 3.51 -15.29
N ALA A 231 11.87 3.82 -16.31
CA ALA A 231 13.29 3.52 -16.31
C ALA A 231 14.02 4.18 -15.13
N LEU A 232 13.65 5.44 -14.82
CA LEU A 232 14.26 6.22 -13.76
C LEU A 232 13.81 5.82 -12.36
N LEU A 233 12.59 5.29 -12.21
CA LEU A 233 12.00 5.01 -10.90
C LEU A 233 11.98 3.51 -10.55
N ALA A 234 11.58 2.64 -11.47
CA ALA A 234 11.55 1.20 -11.23
C ALA A 234 12.90 0.53 -11.53
N ASP A 235 13.54 0.89 -12.64
CA ASP A 235 14.76 0.20 -13.10
C ASP A 235 16.05 0.84 -12.55
N SER A 236 15.96 1.83 -11.66
CA SER A 236 17.09 2.45 -10.95
C SER A 236 17.39 1.82 -9.60
N GLY A 237 16.48 1.00 -9.08
CA GLY A 237 16.69 0.24 -7.84
C GLY A 237 16.47 1.05 -6.58
N ILE A 238 15.89 2.24 -6.75
CA ILE A 238 15.47 3.04 -5.62
C ILE A 238 14.35 2.32 -4.88
N GLY A 239 14.33 2.54 -3.58
CA GLY A 239 13.12 2.41 -2.80
C GLY A 239 12.91 3.66 -1.97
N TRP A 240 11.66 4.00 -1.70
CA TRP A 240 11.32 5.15 -0.88
C TRP A 240 10.18 4.83 0.08
N TYR A 241 10.18 5.45 1.25
CA TYR A 241 8.98 5.51 2.07
C TYR A 241 8.10 6.66 1.59
N GLY A 242 6.80 6.43 1.53
CA GLY A 242 5.87 7.46 1.13
C GLY A 242 4.49 7.28 1.70
N GLU A 243 3.66 8.26 1.44
CA GLU A 243 2.37 8.41 2.08
C GLU A 243 1.29 8.90 1.12
N LEU A 244 0.07 8.45 1.37
CA LEU A 244 -1.18 9.01 0.87
C LEU A 244 -1.87 9.71 2.04
N ASP A 245 -1.69 11.03 2.14
CA ASP A 245 -2.32 11.87 3.16
C ASP A 245 -3.77 12.17 2.77
N PHE A 246 -4.73 11.84 3.65
CA PHE A 246 -6.15 12.06 3.39
C PHE A 246 -6.54 13.55 3.39
N GLY A 247 -5.71 14.42 3.99
CA GLY A 247 -5.84 15.88 3.93
C GLY A 247 -5.33 16.49 2.63
N ASP A 248 -4.53 15.76 1.85
CA ASP A 248 -4.06 16.21 0.54
C ASP A 248 -5.11 15.90 -0.55
N SER A 249 -5.96 16.89 -0.82
CA SER A 249 -7.00 16.79 -1.85
C SER A 249 -6.47 16.42 -3.24
N ALA A 250 -5.26 16.85 -3.61
CA ALA A 250 -4.68 16.56 -4.92
C ALA A 250 -4.26 15.08 -5.01
N ALA A 251 -3.53 14.57 -4.01
CA ALA A 251 -3.19 13.15 -3.94
C ALA A 251 -4.43 12.26 -3.87
N MET A 252 -5.42 12.65 -3.07
CA MET A 252 -6.69 11.92 -2.96
C MET A 252 -7.49 11.91 -4.27
N SER A 253 -7.38 12.95 -5.11
CA SER A 253 -7.99 12.94 -6.45
C SER A 253 -7.31 11.92 -7.36
N ILE A 254 -5.97 11.94 -7.43
CA ILE A 254 -5.18 10.99 -8.22
C ILE A 254 -5.49 9.55 -7.81
N TYR A 255 -5.55 9.30 -6.50
CA TYR A 255 -5.93 8.03 -5.93
C TYR A 255 -7.31 7.56 -6.40
N LYS A 256 -8.35 8.40 -6.28
CA LYS A 256 -9.72 8.06 -6.69
C LYS A 256 -9.80 7.74 -8.18
N ASP A 257 -9.22 8.60 -9.02
CA ASP A 257 -9.18 8.40 -10.47
C ASP A 257 -8.49 7.08 -10.82
N CYS A 258 -7.42 6.73 -10.11
CA CYS A 258 -6.73 5.46 -10.29
C CYS A 258 -7.60 4.27 -9.91
N VAL A 259 -8.26 4.31 -8.75
CA VAL A 259 -9.14 3.22 -8.29
C VAL A 259 -10.31 3.04 -9.26
N GLU A 260 -10.97 4.12 -9.68
CA GLU A 260 -12.09 4.09 -10.62
C GLU A 260 -11.68 3.49 -11.97
N ARG A 261 -10.56 3.96 -12.55
CA ARG A 261 -10.03 3.39 -13.81
C ARG A 261 -9.71 1.91 -13.71
N ASN A 262 -9.20 1.44 -12.57
CA ASN A 262 -8.86 0.03 -12.39
C ASN A 262 -10.09 -0.84 -12.11
N ARG A 263 -11.10 -0.32 -11.39
CA ARG A 263 -12.38 -1.01 -11.18
C ARG A 263 -13.14 -1.22 -12.50
N ALA A 264 -13.10 -0.22 -13.40
CA ALA A 264 -13.71 -0.31 -14.73
C ALA A 264 -13.04 -1.35 -15.68
N ARG A 265 -11.86 -1.85 -15.33
CA ARG A 265 -11.11 -2.85 -16.12
C ARG A 265 -11.38 -4.30 -15.69
N ARG A 266 -12.23 -4.51 -14.68
CA ARG A 266 -12.59 -5.87 -14.27
C ARG A 266 -13.27 -6.58 -15.44
N PRO A 267 -12.77 -7.75 -15.87
CA PRO A 267 -13.51 -8.57 -16.82
C PRO A 267 -14.86 -8.94 -16.20
N GLU A 268 -15.93 -8.86 -17.00
CA GLU A 268 -17.28 -9.34 -16.65
C GLU A 268 -17.29 -10.84 -16.34
#